data_AF-A0A2S7X7S8-F1
#
_entry.id   AF-A0A2S7X7S8-F1
#
_cell.length_a   1.000
_cell.length_b   1.000
_cell.length_c   1.000
_cell.angle_alpha   90.00
_cell.angle_beta   90.00
_cell.angle_gamma   90.00
#
_symmetry.space_group_name_H-M   'P 1'
#
loop_
_entity.id
_entity.type
_entity.pdbx_description
1 polymer ?
#
loop_
_entity_poly.entity_id
_entity_poly.type
_entity_poly.pdbx_seq_one_letter_code
_entity_poly.pdbx_strand_id
1 'polypeptide(L)'
;MARDYPKEINKKYNNLYQGKDRWEQLSLRVDYILESIDEIRKIESFDIQAELLKGSIIGIVSCIEGYMRLAIRDIINYSEVFSLRADHLKIPNKKILGQNDNLVSKGDLISHTISINNLNLLNDYFSILLDIDFLETIKISPVSDDIDIPVNEYNSDFFADISLLFEYRNMFAHELASDIYVDLDGVDYLVSVGFLFIHITEEIVDCCLFETA
;
A
#
# COMPACT_ATOMS: atom_id res chain seq x y z
N MET A 1 27.41 -9.41 -8.98
CA MET A 1 27.05 -10.03 -7.68
C MET A 1 25.60 -10.44 -7.74
N ALA A 2 25.26 -11.67 -7.33
CA ALA A 2 23.87 -12.05 -7.12
C ALA A 2 23.34 -11.33 -5.87
N ARG A 3 22.09 -10.85 -5.90
CA ARG A 3 21.43 -10.25 -4.73
C ARG A 3 21.19 -11.31 -3.66
N ASP A 4 21.44 -10.96 -2.41
CA ASP A 4 21.20 -11.81 -1.23
C ASP A 4 19.86 -11.39 -0.59
N TYR A 5 18.78 -11.91 -1.17
CA TYR A 5 17.41 -11.57 -0.75
C TYR A 5 17.14 -11.87 0.72
N PRO A 6 17.53 -13.03 1.30
CA PRO A 6 17.33 -13.30 2.72
C PRO A 6 17.95 -12.24 3.64
N LYS A 7 19.17 -11.77 3.35
CA LYS A 7 19.79 -10.69 4.13
C LYS A 7 19.10 -9.35 3.94
N GLU A 8 18.73 -9.00 2.71
CA GLU A 8 18.02 -7.74 2.41
C GLU A 8 16.65 -7.68 3.12
N ILE A 9 15.91 -8.79 3.09
CA ILE A 9 14.61 -8.96 3.76
C ILE A 9 14.78 -8.81 5.28
N ASN A 10 15.69 -9.57 5.88
CA ASN A 10 15.94 -9.50 7.32
C ASN A 10 16.34 -8.09 7.77
N LYS A 11 17.19 -7.40 7.00
CA LYS A 11 17.56 -6.00 7.29
C LYS A 11 16.34 -5.08 7.27
N LYS A 12 15.42 -5.24 6.31
CA LYS A 12 14.20 -4.42 6.25
C LYS A 12 13.27 -4.69 7.44
N TYR A 13 13.10 -5.95 7.83
CA TYR A 13 12.27 -6.28 8.99
C TYR A 13 12.85 -5.82 10.31
N ASN A 14 14.18 -5.79 10.45
CA ASN A 14 14.83 -5.19 11.61
C ASN A 14 14.59 -3.67 11.75
N ASN A 15 14.14 -3.00 10.68
CA ASN A 15 13.77 -1.59 10.71
C ASN A 15 12.28 -1.36 11.02
N LEU A 16 11.48 -2.43 11.13
CA LEU A 16 10.10 -2.33 11.59
C LEU A 16 10.08 -2.11 13.10
N TYR A 17 9.04 -1.44 13.60
CA TYR A 17 8.83 -1.26 15.03
C TYR A 17 8.61 -2.62 15.69
N GLN A 18 9.46 -2.98 16.66
CA GLN A 18 9.38 -4.29 17.30
C GLN A 18 8.06 -4.44 18.08
N GLY A 19 7.38 -5.58 17.90
CA GLY A 19 6.15 -5.90 18.62
C GLY A 19 4.91 -5.13 18.15
N LYS A 20 5.00 -4.47 16.98
CA LYS A 20 3.89 -3.75 16.36
C LYS A 20 3.31 -4.54 15.18
N ASP A 21 1.99 -4.65 15.12
CA ASP A 21 1.30 -5.25 13.99
C ASP A 21 1.36 -4.36 12.72
N ARG A 22 0.79 -4.81 11.59
CA ARG A 22 0.89 -4.03 10.34
C ARG A 22 0.23 -2.65 10.45
N TRP A 23 -0.89 -2.56 11.17
CA TRP A 23 -1.67 -1.35 11.30
C TRP A 23 -0.92 -0.34 12.17
N GLU A 24 -0.39 -0.78 13.30
CA GLU A 24 0.42 0.06 14.17
C GLU A 24 1.69 0.57 13.46
N GLN A 25 2.29 -0.22 12.56
CA GLN A 25 3.44 0.23 11.74
C GLN A 25 3.05 1.33 10.74
N LEU A 26 1.83 1.26 10.23
CA LEU A 26 1.26 2.23 9.29
C LEU A 26 0.86 3.51 10.00
N SER A 27 0.07 3.43 11.07
CA SER A 27 -0.50 4.60 11.75
C SER A 27 0.60 5.54 12.23
N LEU A 28 1.68 4.99 12.79
CA LEU A 28 2.87 5.75 13.19
C LEU A 28 3.53 6.53 12.05
N ARG A 29 3.27 6.20 10.78
CA ARG A 29 3.80 6.93 9.61
C ARG A 29 2.77 7.89 9.02
N VAL A 30 1.51 7.44 8.90
CA VAL A 30 0.45 8.25 8.31
C VAL A 30 0.14 9.46 9.18
N ASP A 31 0.12 9.31 10.50
CA ASP A 31 -0.13 10.42 11.43
C ASP A 31 0.86 11.57 11.20
N TYR A 32 2.15 11.27 11.06
CA TYR A 32 3.15 12.30 10.76
C TYR A 32 2.99 12.94 9.37
N ILE A 33 2.48 12.20 8.38
CA ILE A 33 2.20 12.78 7.06
C ILE A 33 1.06 13.78 7.19
N LEU A 34 -0.04 13.39 7.84
CA LEU A 34 -1.20 14.27 8.05
C LEU A 34 -0.83 15.52 8.85
N GLU A 35 -0.15 15.35 9.99
CA GLU A 35 0.34 16.47 10.80
C GLU A 35 1.28 17.41 10.01
N SER A 36 2.12 16.84 9.14
CA SER A 36 3.06 17.65 8.36
C SER A 36 2.37 18.54 7.32
N ILE A 37 1.22 18.12 6.76
CA ILE A 37 0.51 18.90 5.74
C ILE A 37 0.05 20.24 6.33
N ASP A 38 -0.49 20.23 7.54
CA ASP A 38 -0.90 21.45 8.25
C ASP A 38 0.27 22.40 8.49
N GLU A 39 1.44 21.88 8.86
CA GLU A 39 2.65 22.69 9.05
C GLU A 39 3.20 23.22 7.73
N ILE A 40 3.19 22.41 6.67
CA ILE A 40 3.62 22.82 5.33
C ILE A 40 2.73 23.96 4.79
N ARG A 41 1.42 23.90 5.07
CA ARG A 41 0.46 24.95 4.66
C ARG A 41 0.73 26.32 5.30
N LYS A 42 1.49 26.38 6.39
CA LYS A 42 1.89 27.63 7.07
C LYS A 42 3.14 28.28 6.46
N ILE A 43 3.84 27.60 5.54
CA ILE A 43 5.05 28.12 4.89
C ILE A 43 4.68 29.26 3.93
N GLU A 44 5.35 30.41 4.07
CA GLU A 44 5.08 31.59 3.23
C GLU A 44 5.55 31.44 1.78
N SER A 45 6.62 30.67 1.55
CA SER A 45 7.16 30.45 0.21
C SER A 45 6.32 29.40 -0.53
N PHE A 46 5.57 29.86 -1.52
CA PHE A 46 4.73 29.00 -2.37
C PHE A 46 5.52 27.86 -3.02
N ASP A 47 6.70 28.13 -3.58
CA ASP A 47 7.49 27.09 -4.27
C ASP A 47 7.94 25.98 -3.31
N ILE A 48 8.37 26.36 -2.10
CA ILE A 48 8.78 25.40 -1.06
C ILE A 48 7.55 24.62 -0.56
N GLN A 49 6.45 25.32 -0.29
CA GLN A 49 5.20 24.71 0.12
C GLN A 49 4.71 23.67 -0.91
N ALA A 50 4.66 24.06 -2.19
CA ALA A 50 4.23 23.20 -3.28
C ALA A 50 5.07 21.93 -3.37
N GLU A 51 6.40 22.05 -3.29
CA GLU A 51 7.30 20.91 -3.35
C GLU A 51 7.15 19.97 -2.15
N LEU A 52 6.97 20.52 -0.94
CA LEU A 52 6.76 19.71 0.26
C LEU A 52 5.40 18.99 0.23
N LEU A 53 4.34 19.63 -0.28
CA LEU A 53 3.02 18.99 -0.44
C LEU A 53 3.05 17.83 -1.45
N LYS A 54 3.83 17.94 -2.54
CA LYS A 54 4.09 16.79 -3.43
C LYS A 54 4.77 15.64 -2.67
N GLY A 55 5.65 15.97 -1.73
CA GLY A 55 6.26 15.03 -0.80
C GLY A 55 5.23 14.23 0.00
N SER A 56 4.13 14.84 0.43
CA SER A 56 3.03 14.16 1.13
C SER A 56 2.32 13.14 0.26
N ILE A 57 2.13 13.43 -1.03
CA ILE A 57 1.59 12.46 -2.02
C ILE A 57 2.52 11.25 -2.18
N ILE A 58 3.84 11.50 -2.31
CA ILE A 58 4.83 10.43 -2.35
C ILE A 58 4.80 9.62 -1.03
N GLY A 59 4.65 10.31 0.10
CA GLY A 59 4.56 9.73 1.43
C GLY A 59 3.40 8.76 1.56
N ILE A 60 2.18 9.16 1.18
CA ILE A 60 1.01 8.28 1.29
C ILE A 60 1.11 7.09 0.33
N VAL A 61 1.60 7.26 -0.90
CA VAL A 61 1.84 6.14 -1.83
C VAL A 61 2.88 5.17 -1.26
N SER A 62 3.92 5.69 -0.61
CA SER A 62 4.92 4.85 0.07
C SER A 62 4.31 4.06 1.24
N CYS A 63 3.33 4.65 1.94
CA CYS A 63 2.56 3.95 2.97
C CYS A 63 1.69 2.84 2.36
N ILE A 64 0.99 3.10 1.26
CA ILE A 64 0.24 2.08 0.50
C ILE A 64 1.18 0.95 0.10
N GLU A 65 2.30 1.25 -0.58
CA GLU A 65 3.28 0.25 -1.00
C GLU A 65 3.81 -0.57 0.18
N GLY A 66 4.17 0.08 1.29
CA GLY A 66 4.71 -0.57 2.48
C GLY A 66 3.69 -1.48 3.16
N TYR A 67 2.49 -0.98 3.40
CA TYR A 67 1.40 -1.73 4.01
C TYR A 67 0.99 -2.94 3.16
N MET A 68 0.78 -2.75 1.85
CA MET A 68 0.35 -3.82 0.96
C MET A 68 1.38 -4.97 0.90
N ARG A 69 2.68 -4.68 1.03
CA ARG A 69 3.70 -5.74 1.17
C ARG A 69 3.55 -6.53 2.46
N LEU A 70 3.27 -5.86 3.58
CA LEU A 70 3.06 -6.53 4.87
C LEU A 70 1.78 -7.38 4.83
N ALA A 71 0.69 -6.84 4.29
CA ALA A 71 -0.57 -7.57 4.09
C ALA A 71 -0.38 -8.82 3.23
N ILE A 72 0.24 -8.69 2.05
CA ILE A 72 0.51 -9.82 1.15
C ILE A 72 1.39 -10.89 1.83
N ARG A 73 2.43 -10.47 2.55
CA ARG A 73 3.28 -11.41 3.32
C ARG A 73 2.44 -12.20 4.31
N ASP A 74 1.64 -11.50 5.11
CA ASP A 74 0.91 -12.11 6.22
C ASP A 74 -0.20 -13.04 5.71
N ILE A 75 -0.91 -12.65 4.64
CA ILE A 75 -1.89 -13.54 3.97
C ILE A 75 -1.23 -14.84 3.52
N ILE A 76 -0.12 -14.75 2.79
CA ILE A 76 0.60 -15.93 2.27
C ILE A 76 1.09 -16.84 3.39
N ASN A 77 1.52 -16.26 4.50
CA ASN A 77 2.06 -16.99 5.65
C ASN A 77 0.97 -17.50 6.61
N TYR A 78 -0.27 -17.05 6.48
CA TYR A 78 -1.36 -17.40 7.38
C TYR A 78 -1.78 -18.87 7.25
N SER A 79 -1.90 -19.38 6.03
CA SER A 79 -2.31 -20.77 5.79
C SER A 79 -1.70 -21.38 4.52
N GLU A 80 -1.70 -22.72 4.44
CA GLU A 80 -1.26 -23.43 3.24
C GLU A 80 -2.12 -23.08 2.02
N VAL A 81 -3.42 -22.81 2.21
CA VAL A 81 -4.35 -22.41 1.13
C VAL A 81 -3.88 -21.11 0.48
N PHE A 82 -3.59 -20.08 1.28
CA PHE A 82 -3.07 -18.81 0.77
C PHE A 82 -1.67 -18.96 0.16
N SER A 83 -0.82 -19.79 0.77
CA SER A 83 0.49 -20.13 0.22
C SER A 83 0.40 -20.75 -1.18
N LEU A 84 -0.53 -21.69 -1.41
CA LEU A 84 -0.75 -22.30 -2.72
C LEU A 84 -1.30 -21.28 -3.74
N ARG A 85 -2.25 -20.43 -3.33
CA ARG A 85 -2.77 -19.34 -4.19
C ARG A 85 -1.66 -18.41 -4.67
N ALA A 86 -0.66 -18.15 -3.83
CA ALA A 86 0.48 -17.30 -4.15
C ALA A 86 1.32 -17.80 -5.35
N ASP A 87 1.26 -19.09 -5.70
CA ASP A 87 1.98 -19.63 -6.87
C ASP A 87 1.43 -19.14 -8.21
N HIS A 88 0.19 -18.66 -8.20
CA HIS A 88 -0.48 -18.06 -9.35
C HIS A 88 -0.13 -16.58 -9.55
N LEU A 89 0.57 -15.96 -8.59
CA LEU A 89 1.01 -14.57 -8.73
C LEU A 89 2.07 -14.42 -9.81
N LYS A 90 1.96 -13.32 -10.58
CA LYS A 90 2.96 -12.92 -11.58
C LYS A 90 4.16 -12.28 -10.88
N ILE A 91 5.12 -13.10 -10.48
CA ILE A 91 6.36 -12.65 -9.83
C ILE A 91 7.46 -12.46 -10.89
N PRO A 92 8.12 -11.29 -10.98
CA PRO A 92 9.12 -11.00 -12.00
C PRO A 92 10.31 -11.96 -12.03
N ASN A 93 10.62 -12.60 -10.90
CA ASN A 93 11.78 -13.49 -10.78
C ASN A 93 11.48 -14.73 -9.93
N LYS A 94 10.76 -15.70 -10.52
CA LYS A 94 10.40 -16.98 -9.87
C LYS A 94 11.61 -17.79 -9.37
N LYS A 95 12.82 -17.53 -9.87
CA LYS A 95 14.05 -18.20 -9.39
C LYS A 95 14.37 -17.89 -7.92
N ILE A 96 13.86 -16.77 -7.39
CA ILE A 96 14.04 -16.39 -5.99
C ILE A 96 13.29 -17.34 -5.05
N LEU A 97 12.16 -17.90 -5.49
CA LEU A 97 11.35 -18.83 -4.69
C LEU A 97 12.02 -20.19 -4.46
N GLY A 98 13.04 -20.52 -5.26
CA GLY A 98 13.85 -21.74 -5.08
C GLY A 98 14.98 -21.58 -4.06
N GLN A 99 15.15 -20.39 -3.46
CA GLN A 99 16.10 -20.19 -2.37
C GLN A 99 15.51 -20.77 -1.09
N ASN A 100 15.80 -22.05 -0.81
CA ASN A 100 15.54 -22.66 0.48
C ASN A 100 16.51 -22.07 1.51
N ASP A 101 16.11 -20.95 2.12
CA ASP A 101 16.73 -20.43 3.32
C ASP A 101 15.67 -20.43 4.44
N ASN A 102 15.93 -21.17 5.52
CA ASN A 102 15.02 -21.26 6.67
C ASN A 102 14.84 -19.91 7.39
N LEU A 103 15.60 -18.87 7.00
CA LEU A 103 15.53 -17.52 7.57
C LEU A 103 14.41 -16.65 7.02
N VAL A 104 13.79 -17.01 5.88
CA VAL A 104 12.72 -16.22 5.26
C VAL A 104 11.60 -17.13 4.75
N SER A 105 10.36 -16.72 5.00
CA SER A 105 9.16 -17.42 4.54
C SER A 105 8.87 -17.17 3.06
N LYS A 106 7.97 -17.97 2.48
CA LYS A 106 7.45 -17.73 1.12
C LYS A 106 6.81 -16.34 1.00
N GLY A 107 6.02 -15.93 1.99
CA GLY A 107 5.41 -14.61 2.03
C GLY A 107 6.45 -13.49 2.03
N ASP A 108 7.57 -13.67 2.73
CA ASP A 108 8.67 -12.68 2.75
C ASP A 108 9.29 -12.52 1.36
N LEU A 109 9.59 -13.64 0.69
CA LEU A 109 10.18 -13.61 -0.64
C LEU A 109 9.23 -13.01 -1.68
N ILE A 110 7.95 -13.39 -1.67
CA ILE A 110 6.96 -12.90 -2.62
C ILE A 110 6.70 -11.41 -2.40
N SER A 111 6.33 -11.02 -1.17
CA SER A 111 6.03 -9.62 -0.84
C SER A 111 7.19 -8.68 -1.13
N HIS A 112 8.44 -9.14 -1.01
CA HIS A 112 9.62 -8.34 -1.32
C HIS A 112 9.88 -8.18 -2.83
N THR A 113 9.40 -9.10 -3.67
CA THR A 113 9.75 -9.16 -5.10
C THR A 113 8.65 -8.63 -6.03
N ILE A 114 7.40 -8.60 -5.57
CA ILE A 114 6.29 -8.02 -6.33
C ILE A 114 6.44 -6.50 -6.52
N SER A 115 5.90 -6.00 -7.63
CA SER A 115 5.83 -4.58 -7.92
C SER A 115 4.49 -4.04 -7.45
N ILE A 116 4.51 -2.99 -6.62
CA ILE A 116 3.29 -2.28 -6.23
C ILE A 116 3.46 -0.86 -6.75
N ASN A 117 2.95 -0.60 -7.94
CA ASN A 117 3.14 0.69 -8.61
C ASN A 117 1.90 1.18 -9.37
N ASN A 118 0.79 0.45 -9.29
CA ASN A 118 -0.51 0.87 -9.80
C ASN A 118 -1.62 0.02 -9.14
N LEU A 119 -2.85 0.53 -9.22
CA LEU A 119 -4.03 -0.10 -8.64
C LEU A 119 -4.37 -1.47 -9.26
N ASN A 120 -4.17 -1.65 -10.56
CA ASN A 120 -4.50 -2.90 -11.25
C ASN A 120 -3.66 -4.08 -10.74
N LEU A 121 -2.36 -3.86 -10.47
CA LEU A 121 -1.51 -4.90 -9.88
C LEU A 121 -1.95 -5.27 -8.47
N LEU A 122 -2.37 -4.28 -7.66
CA LEU A 122 -2.93 -4.55 -6.35
C LEU A 122 -4.19 -5.41 -6.46
N ASN A 123 -5.10 -5.04 -7.37
CA ASN A 123 -6.29 -5.83 -7.64
C ASN A 123 -5.94 -7.28 -8.02
N ASP A 124 -5.01 -7.47 -8.97
CA ASP A 124 -4.56 -8.80 -9.39
C ASP A 124 -4.03 -9.61 -8.19
N TYR A 125 -3.21 -9.00 -7.34
CA TYR A 125 -2.59 -9.70 -6.21
C TYR A 125 -3.60 -10.11 -5.15
N PHE A 126 -4.42 -9.17 -4.68
CA PHE A 126 -5.39 -9.45 -3.62
C PHE A 126 -6.54 -10.33 -4.12
N SER A 127 -6.99 -10.16 -5.36
CA SER A 127 -8.01 -11.04 -5.94
C SER A 127 -7.54 -12.50 -6.02
N ILE A 128 -6.27 -12.73 -6.41
CA ILE A 128 -5.68 -14.09 -6.43
C ILE A 128 -5.52 -14.66 -5.03
N LEU A 129 -4.98 -13.87 -4.09
CA LEU A 129 -4.68 -14.35 -2.75
C LEU A 129 -5.96 -14.63 -1.95
N LEU A 130 -6.93 -13.73 -2.00
CA LEU A 130 -8.16 -13.80 -1.23
C LEU A 130 -9.28 -14.57 -1.94
N ASP A 131 -9.17 -14.79 -3.27
CA ASP A 131 -10.17 -15.48 -4.09
C ASP A 131 -11.51 -14.73 -4.13
N ILE A 132 -11.42 -13.41 -4.33
CA ILE A 132 -12.53 -12.45 -4.43
C ILE A 132 -12.27 -11.49 -5.59
N ASP A 133 -13.26 -10.69 -5.98
CA ASP A 133 -13.03 -9.49 -6.80
C ASP A 133 -12.66 -8.34 -5.87
N PHE A 134 -11.36 -8.08 -5.69
CA PHE A 134 -10.89 -7.20 -4.63
C PHE A 134 -11.40 -5.75 -4.76
N LEU A 135 -11.38 -5.17 -5.96
CA LEU A 135 -11.89 -3.81 -6.15
C LEU A 135 -13.41 -3.74 -6.05
N GLU A 136 -14.15 -4.73 -6.56
CA GLU A 136 -15.61 -4.73 -6.37
C GLU A 136 -15.98 -4.90 -4.89
N THR A 137 -15.21 -5.69 -4.12
CA THR A 137 -15.37 -5.77 -2.66
C THR A 137 -15.14 -4.42 -2.00
N ILE A 138 -14.03 -3.74 -2.28
CA ILE A 138 -13.76 -2.39 -1.73
C ILE A 138 -14.90 -1.42 -2.07
N LYS A 139 -15.37 -1.46 -3.31
CA LYS A 139 -16.40 -0.56 -3.83
C LYS A 139 -17.69 -0.63 -3.02
N ILE A 140 -18.08 -1.82 -2.59
CA ILE A 140 -19.31 -2.07 -1.81
C ILE A 140 -19.07 -2.07 -0.29
N SER A 141 -17.82 -2.06 0.17
CA SER A 141 -17.49 -1.96 1.59
C SER A 141 -17.97 -0.63 2.17
N PRO A 142 -18.41 -0.62 3.45
CA PRO A 142 -18.68 0.64 4.15
C PRO A 142 -17.38 1.44 4.32
N VAL A 143 -17.50 2.77 4.35
CA VAL A 143 -16.35 3.68 4.55
C VAL A 143 -15.74 3.52 5.94
N SER A 144 -16.55 3.22 6.94
CA SER A 144 -16.13 2.86 8.30
C SER A 144 -17.27 2.16 9.05
N ASP A 145 -16.97 1.59 10.22
CA ASP A 145 -17.98 0.97 11.10
C ASP A 145 -19.13 1.91 11.48
N ASP A 146 -18.84 3.21 11.58
CA ASP A 146 -19.82 4.25 11.93
C ASP A 146 -20.58 4.80 10.71
N ILE A 147 -20.12 4.50 9.50
CA ILE A 147 -20.64 5.05 8.24
C ILE A 147 -20.95 3.88 7.28
N ASP A 148 -22.18 3.40 7.34
CA ASP A 148 -22.75 2.36 6.46
C ASP A 148 -23.09 2.89 5.05
N ILE A 149 -22.21 3.74 4.51
CA ILE A 149 -22.28 4.22 3.13
C ILE A 149 -21.20 3.49 2.35
N PRO A 150 -21.55 2.78 1.25
CA PRO A 150 -20.57 2.16 0.38
C PRO A 150 -19.57 3.17 -0.18
N VAL A 151 -18.31 2.74 -0.33
CA VAL A 151 -17.21 3.58 -0.83
C VAL A 151 -17.56 4.27 -2.15
N ASN A 152 -18.21 3.58 -3.08
CA ASN A 152 -18.59 4.14 -4.38
C ASN A 152 -19.71 5.17 -4.32
N GLU A 153 -20.57 5.10 -3.30
CA GLU A 153 -21.60 6.11 -3.05
C GLU A 153 -21.01 7.32 -2.33
N TYR A 154 -20.07 7.08 -1.42
CA TYR A 154 -19.35 8.14 -0.71
C TYR A 154 -18.41 8.93 -1.64
N ASN A 155 -17.68 8.23 -2.52
CA ASN A 155 -16.79 8.82 -3.50
C ASN A 155 -16.84 7.99 -4.81
N SER A 156 -17.54 8.53 -5.81
CA SER A 156 -17.65 7.90 -7.13
C SER A 156 -16.32 7.79 -7.89
N ASP A 157 -15.37 8.67 -7.57
CA ASP A 157 -14.06 8.76 -8.23
C ASP A 157 -12.95 8.07 -7.42
N PHE A 158 -13.29 7.33 -6.36
CA PHE A 158 -12.32 6.74 -5.42
C PHE A 158 -11.17 5.98 -6.08
N PHE A 159 -11.45 5.09 -7.04
CA PHE A 159 -10.39 4.34 -7.73
C PHE A 159 -9.61 5.19 -8.74
N ALA A 160 -10.24 6.22 -9.30
CA ALA A 160 -9.55 7.18 -10.16
C ALA A 160 -8.54 7.99 -9.32
N ASP A 161 -8.94 8.41 -8.12
CA ASP A 161 -8.07 9.13 -7.17
C ASP A 161 -6.89 8.27 -6.69
N ILE A 162 -7.11 6.99 -6.38
CA ILE A 162 -6.02 6.07 -6.05
C ILE A 162 -5.07 5.85 -7.24
N SER A 163 -5.61 5.77 -8.46
CA SER A 163 -4.78 5.66 -9.67
C SER A 163 -3.95 6.93 -9.87
N LEU A 164 -4.55 8.10 -9.65
CA LEU A 164 -3.89 9.40 -9.73
C LEU A 164 -2.76 9.53 -8.70
N LEU A 165 -2.92 9.01 -7.49
CA LEU A 165 -1.83 8.96 -6.49
C LEU A 165 -0.59 8.23 -7.03
N PHE A 166 -0.77 7.05 -7.64
CA PHE A 166 0.35 6.31 -8.24
C PHE A 166 0.99 7.06 -9.41
N GLU A 167 0.18 7.70 -10.26
CA GLU A 167 0.66 8.54 -11.36
C GLU A 167 1.48 9.73 -10.85
N TYR A 168 0.96 10.47 -9.87
CA TYR A 168 1.67 11.59 -9.21
C TYR A 168 2.98 11.13 -8.59
N ARG A 169 3.00 10.02 -7.86
CA ARG A 169 4.25 9.48 -7.31
C ARG A 169 5.23 9.13 -8.42
N ASN A 170 4.78 8.55 -9.54
CA ASN A 170 5.65 8.25 -10.67
C ASN A 170 6.27 9.54 -11.24
N MET A 171 5.43 10.54 -11.50
CA MET A 171 5.87 11.81 -12.08
C MET A 171 6.82 12.59 -11.17
N PHE A 172 6.50 12.72 -9.88
CA PHE A 172 7.32 13.48 -8.93
C PHE A 172 8.62 12.75 -8.57
N ALA A 173 8.58 11.43 -8.37
CA ALA A 173 9.75 10.69 -7.88
C ALA A 173 10.67 10.17 -9.00
N HIS A 174 10.14 9.88 -10.20
CA HIS A 174 10.91 9.23 -11.27
C HIS A 174 11.08 10.06 -12.53
N GLU A 175 10.13 10.95 -12.86
CA GLU A 175 10.20 11.75 -14.09
C GLU A 175 10.75 13.16 -13.85
N LEU A 176 10.84 13.61 -12.59
CA LEU A 176 11.25 14.97 -12.21
C LEU A 176 10.53 16.05 -13.02
N ALA A 177 9.25 15.79 -13.34
CA ALA A 177 8.49 16.62 -14.25
C ALA A 177 8.28 18.01 -13.64
N SER A 178 8.88 19.02 -14.27
CA SER A 178 8.90 20.40 -13.78
C SER A 178 7.59 21.17 -14.02
N ASP A 179 6.79 20.72 -14.99
CA ASP A 179 5.68 21.51 -15.55
C ASP A 179 4.30 20.90 -15.23
N ILE A 180 4.21 20.07 -14.19
CA ILE A 180 2.93 19.48 -13.78
C ILE A 180 2.20 20.43 -12.85
N TYR A 181 1.01 20.84 -13.28
CA TYR A 181 0.05 21.47 -12.39
C TYR A 181 -0.53 20.42 -11.44
N VAL A 182 -0.27 20.60 -10.16
CA VAL A 182 -0.91 19.84 -9.09
C VAL A 182 -1.83 20.80 -8.38
N ASP A 183 -3.11 20.46 -8.29
CA ASP A 183 -4.01 21.20 -7.41
C ASP A 183 -3.61 20.94 -5.96
N LEU A 184 -2.86 21.90 -5.40
CA LEU A 184 -2.32 21.80 -4.04
C LEU A 184 -3.44 21.81 -2.99
N ASP A 185 -4.63 22.32 -3.31
CA ASP A 185 -5.77 22.30 -2.39
C ASP A 185 -6.36 20.88 -2.26
N GLY A 186 -6.15 20.03 -3.27
CA GLY A 186 -6.58 18.63 -3.27
C GLY A 186 -5.65 17.65 -2.56
N VAL A 187 -4.51 18.09 -2.02
CA VAL A 187 -3.50 17.17 -1.43
C VAL A 187 -4.04 16.45 -0.19
N ASP A 188 -4.68 17.17 0.73
CA ASP A 188 -5.28 16.58 1.93
C ASP A 188 -6.33 15.53 1.57
N TYR A 189 -7.15 15.85 0.56
CA TYR A 189 -8.15 14.94 0.03
C TYR A 189 -7.49 13.67 -0.51
N LEU A 190 -6.50 13.78 -1.40
CA LEU A 190 -5.82 12.63 -1.98
C LEU A 190 -5.10 11.78 -0.93
N VAL A 191 -4.47 12.42 0.06
CA VAL A 191 -3.86 11.70 1.19
C VAL A 191 -4.92 10.95 2.00
N SER A 192 -6.07 11.57 2.25
CA SER A 192 -7.19 10.93 2.96
C SER A 192 -7.77 9.74 2.17
N VAL A 193 -7.92 9.88 0.85
CA VAL A 193 -8.33 8.77 -0.03
C VAL A 193 -7.33 7.62 0.06
N GLY A 194 -6.03 7.92 -0.02
CA GLY A 194 -4.97 6.91 0.10
C GLY A 194 -4.99 6.19 1.45
N PHE A 195 -5.24 6.91 2.55
CA PHE A 195 -5.40 6.32 3.88
C PHE A 195 -6.66 5.44 3.96
N LEU A 196 -7.80 5.92 3.48
CA LEU A 196 -9.06 5.18 3.46
C LEU A 196 -8.92 3.86 2.69
N PHE A 197 -8.21 3.87 1.55
CA PHE A 197 -7.93 2.65 0.79
C PHE A 197 -7.13 1.62 1.58
N ILE A 198 -6.15 2.06 2.39
CA ILE A 198 -5.41 1.15 3.26
C ILE A 198 -6.32 0.60 4.37
N HIS A 199 -7.13 1.46 4.99
CA HIS A 199 -8.05 1.06 6.06
C HIS A 199 -9.04 -0.01 5.60
N ILE A 200 -9.75 0.22 4.49
CA ILE A 200 -10.70 -0.77 3.94
C ILE A 200 -9.99 -2.07 3.55
N THR A 201 -8.76 -1.96 3.04
CA THR A 201 -7.96 -3.16 2.74
C THR A 201 -7.67 -3.96 4.02
N GLU A 202 -7.38 -3.32 5.15
CA GLU A 202 -7.17 -4.02 6.42
C GLU A 202 -8.42 -4.77 6.84
N GLU A 203 -9.58 -4.12 6.81
CA GLU A 203 -10.85 -4.75 7.16
C GLU A 203 -11.13 -5.98 6.28
N ILE A 204 -10.94 -5.86 4.96
CA ILE A 204 -11.13 -6.98 4.02
C ILE A 204 -10.14 -8.13 4.33
N VAL A 205 -8.87 -7.81 4.57
CA VAL A 205 -7.84 -8.80 4.88
C VAL A 205 -8.20 -9.53 6.17
N ASP A 206 -8.51 -8.80 7.23
CA ASP A 206 -8.86 -9.39 8.52
C ASP A 206 -10.10 -10.28 8.39
N CYS A 207 -11.17 -9.82 7.73
CA CYS A 207 -12.35 -10.65 7.46
C CYS A 207 -11.98 -11.97 6.76
N CYS A 208 -11.17 -11.93 5.71
CA CYS A 208 -10.78 -13.13 4.97
C CYS A 208 -9.89 -14.08 5.79
N LEU A 209 -9.02 -13.55 6.65
CA LEU A 209 -8.17 -14.36 7.51
C LEU A 209 -8.99 -15.03 8.63
N PHE A 210 -9.98 -14.35 9.21
CA PHE A 210 -10.84 -14.93 10.25
C PHE A 210 -11.85 -15.95 9.71
N GLU A 211 -12.38 -15.78 8.49
CA GLU A 211 -13.33 -16.73 7.88
C GLU A 211 -12.70 -18.07 7.45
N THR A 212 -11.37 -18.12 7.31
CA THR A 212 -10.62 -19.31 6.86
C THR A 212 -9.99 -20.12 7.99
N ALA A 213 -10.20 -19.73 9.26
CA ALA A 213 -9.76 -20.42 10.47
C ALA A 213 -10.82 -21.40 11.01
#